data_AF-V5FXI2-F1
#
_entry.id   AF-V5FXI2-F1
#
_cell.length_a   1.000
_cell.length_b   1.000
_cell.length_c   1.000
_cell.angle_alpha   90.00
_cell.angle_beta   90.00
_cell.angle_gamma   90.00
#
_symmetry.space_group_name_H-M   'P 1'
#
loop_
_entity.id
_entity.type
_entity.pdbx_description
1 polymer ?
#
loop_
_entity_poly.entity_id
_entity_poly.type
_entity_poly.pdbx_seq_one_letter_code
_entity_poly.pdbx_strand_id
1 'polypeptide(L)'
;NKQSPWNTIGYDNLKALYRSAQRHAVSKEHLHSTLKLKLFGKPNATNAVHAGRKEDIEKHNNLVRENREILRRLVDMIIYLATQELSFSDFNEINQTLNSGNLKELAMFLSKYDGKFNCFLDESSIFGHFSETIQNDLITSINAIITEVVEAEIKQAACYSWQVDETTNASYFPQLSVIFRYTFQGNIVERFMGFFNVSEGHRHEDLFNLLTTKFEKFDISSKLIGQTYDGASILSEQLNNMQVKVKEIAPQALFIHCYAHRLNLILQDAASQ
;
A
#
# COMPACT_ATOMS: atom_id res chain seq x y z
N ASN A 1 -24.54 70.06 -16.42
CA ASN A 1 -25.72 69.59 -17.17
C ASN A 1 -25.35 68.54 -18.20
N LYS A 2 -25.37 67.25 -17.83
CA LYS A 2 -25.21 66.14 -18.78
C LYS A 2 -26.49 66.05 -19.62
N GLN A 3 -26.47 66.50 -20.87
CA GLN A 3 -27.55 66.21 -21.81
C GLN A 3 -27.55 64.71 -22.04
N SER A 4 -28.62 64.02 -21.61
CA SER A 4 -28.87 62.63 -21.97
C SER A 4 -28.78 62.50 -23.50
N PRO A 5 -28.16 61.43 -24.04
CA PRO A 5 -28.16 61.19 -25.49
C PRO A 5 -29.58 60.90 -26.02
N TRP A 6 -30.54 60.67 -25.12
CA TRP A 6 -31.95 60.44 -25.40
C TRP A 6 -32.77 61.71 -25.23
N ASN A 7 -33.56 62.03 -26.25
CA ASN A 7 -34.52 63.12 -26.21
C ASN A 7 -35.90 62.58 -25.83
N THR A 8 -36.54 63.19 -24.82
CA THR A 8 -37.87 62.79 -24.32
C THR A 8 -39.02 63.61 -24.93
N ILE A 9 -38.73 64.74 -25.59
CA ILE A 9 -39.73 65.72 -26.05
C ILE A 9 -39.85 65.71 -27.59
N GLY A 10 -38.95 65.01 -28.30
CA GLY A 10 -38.95 64.91 -29.77
C GLY A 10 -38.18 66.04 -30.47
N TYR A 11 -38.03 65.94 -31.79
CA TYR A 11 -37.27 66.91 -32.60
C TYR A 11 -38.21 67.70 -33.49
N ASP A 12 -38.03 69.02 -33.49
CA ASP A 12 -38.79 69.98 -34.28
C ASP A 12 -38.20 70.19 -35.69
N ASN A 13 -36.96 69.77 -35.94
CA ASN A 13 -36.33 69.78 -37.25
C ASN A 13 -35.35 68.61 -37.49
N LEU A 14 -35.19 68.24 -38.77
CA LEU A 14 -34.35 67.11 -39.18
C LEU A 14 -32.85 67.31 -38.93
N LYS A 15 -32.36 68.56 -38.94
CA LYS A 15 -30.95 68.85 -38.63
C LYS A 15 -30.61 68.57 -37.17
N ALA A 16 -31.55 68.83 -36.25
CA ALA A 16 -31.41 68.53 -34.82
C ALA A 16 -31.44 67.02 -34.56
N LEU A 17 -32.32 66.29 -35.25
CA LEU A 17 -32.33 64.82 -35.23
C LEU A 17 -30.98 64.25 -35.69
N TYR A 18 -30.46 64.70 -36.83
CA TYR A 18 -29.17 64.22 -37.35
C TYR A 18 -28.02 64.44 -36.36
N ARG A 19 -27.91 65.64 -35.80
CA ARG A 19 -26.89 65.93 -34.76
C ARG A 19 -27.08 65.08 -33.50
N SER A 20 -28.32 64.79 -33.11
CA SER A 20 -28.58 63.94 -31.95
C SER A 20 -28.27 62.47 -32.23
N ALA A 21 -28.56 61.98 -33.43
CA ALA A 21 -28.21 60.63 -33.85
C ALA A 21 -26.69 60.43 -33.89
N GLN A 22 -25.94 61.41 -34.41
CA GLN A 22 -24.48 61.38 -34.36
C GLN A 22 -23.95 61.36 -32.92
N ARG A 23 -24.51 62.18 -32.03
CA ARG A 23 -24.14 62.19 -30.59
C ARG A 23 -24.49 60.88 -29.89
N HIS A 24 -25.63 60.28 -30.20
CA HIS A 24 -26.02 58.98 -29.67
C HIS A 24 -25.08 57.86 -30.17
N ALA A 25 -24.71 57.86 -31.45
CA ALA A 25 -23.83 56.84 -32.02
C ALA A 25 -22.43 56.80 -31.34
N VAL A 26 -21.93 57.94 -30.89
CA VAL A 26 -20.67 58.03 -30.13
C VAL A 26 -20.87 58.02 -28.60
N SER A 27 -22.11 57.91 -28.13
CA SER A 27 -22.40 57.89 -26.70
C SER A 27 -21.85 56.64 -26.03
N LYS A 28 -21.49 56.77 -24.75
CA LYS A 28 -20.97 55.66 -23.95
C LYS A 28 -22.01 54.55 -23.84
N GLU A 29 -23.30 54.90 -23.70
CA GLU A 29 -24.40 53.94 -23.60
C GLU A 29 -24.56 53.12 -24.89
N HIS A 30 -24.52 53.77 -26.06
CA HIS A 30 -24.63 53.06 -27.34
C HIS A 30 -23.42 52.16 -27.58
N LEU A 31 -22.21 52.68 -27.40
CA LEU A 31 -20.98 51.90 -27.57
C LEU A 31 -20.94 50.69 -26.63
N HIS A 32 -21.34 50.88 -25.37
CA HIS A 32 -21.39 49.80 -24.38
C HIS A 32 -22.45 48.75 -24.72
N SER A 33 -23.63 49.17 -25.19
CA SER A 33 -24.70 48.26 -25.62
C SER A 33 -24.31 47.47 -26.87
N THR A 34 -23.68 48.13 -27.84
CA THR A 34 -23.15 47.50 -29.06
C THR A 34 -22.00 46.53 -28.74
N LEU A 35 -21.11 46.87 -27.80
CA LEU A 35 -20.09 45.96 -27.29
C LEU A 35 -20.71 44.74 -26.61
N LYS A 36 -21.68 44.94 -25.70
CA LYS A 36 -22.42 43.85 -25.04
C LYS A 36 -23.12 42.94 -26.05
N LEU A 37 -23.75 43.50 -27.08
CA LEU A 37 -24.39 42.72 -28.14
C LEU A 37 -23.37 41.92 -28.97
N LYS A 38 -22.22 42.52 -29.33
CA LYS A 38 -21.14 41.82 -30.05
C LYS A 38 -20.45 40.73 -29.22
N LEU A 39 -20.48 40.85 -27.90
CA LEU A 39 -19.96 39.87 -26.95
C LEU A 39 -21.03 38.88 -26.47
N PHE A 40 -22.30 39.11 -26.81
CA PHE A 40 -23.41 38.25 -26.42
C PHE A 40 -23.25 36.87 -27.07
N GLY A 41 -23.22 35.82 -26.24
CA GLY A 41 -22.99 34.43 -26.68
C GLY A 41 -21.52 34.04 -26.86
N LYS A 42 -20.56 34.98 -26.76
CA LYS A 42 -19.13 34.63 -26.69
C LYS A 42 -18.77 34.30 -25.24
N PRO A 43 -18.15 33.14 -24.96
CA PRO A 43 -17.72 32.84 -23.60
C PRO A 43 -16.70 33.90 -23.16
N ASN A 44 -16.96 34.53 -22.01
CA ASN A 44 -15.96 35.36 -21.35
C ASN A 44 -14.69 34.52 -21.14
N ALA A 45 -13.50 35.12 -21.27
CA ALA A 45 -12.23 34.41 -21.09
C ALA A 45 -12.16 33.62 -19.77
N THR A 46 -12.79 34.15 -18.71
CA THR A 46 -12.95 33.46 -17.43
C THR A 46 -13.77 32.17 -17.54
N ASN A 47 -14.90 32.17 -18.25
CA ASN A 47 -15.74 30.99 -18.44
C ASN A 47 -15.05 29.93 -19.29
N ALA A 48 -14.27 30.32 -20.30
CA ALA A 48 -13.46 29.40 -21.09
C ALA A 48 -12.35 28.74 -20.24
N VAL A 49 -11.67 29.52 -19.39
CA VAL A 49 -10.67 29.00 -18.44
C VAL A 49 -11.30 28.07 -17.40
N HIS A 50 -12.48 28.40 -16.88
CA HIS A 50 -13.21 27.52 -15.96
C HIS A 50 -13.69 26.22 -16.62
N ALA A 51 -14.09 26.27 -17.88
CA ALA A 51 -14.46 25.08 -18.65
C ALA A 51 -13.25 24.18 -18.92
N GLY A 52 -12.13 24.75 -19.39
CA GLY A 52 -10.89 24.00 -19.59
C GLY A 52 -10.37 23.36 -18.31
N ARG A 53 -10.37 24.10 -17.19
CA ARG A 53 -9.99 23.55 -15.88
C ARG A 53 -10.88 22.38 -15.44
N LYS A 54 -12.19 22.44 -15.71
CA LYS A 54 -13.10 21.31 -15.42
C LYS A 54 -12.77 20.09 -16.28
N GLU A 55 -12.49 20.30 -17.56
CA GLU A 55 -12.10 19.23 -18.48
C GLU A 55 -10.77 18.58 -18.07
N ASP A 56 -9.80 19.38 -17.63
CA ASP A 56 -8.51 18.88 -17.13
C ASP A 56 -8.66 18.07 -15.84
N ILE A 57 -9.51 18.51 -14.92
CA ILE A 57 -9.85 17.76 -13.70
C ILE A 57 -10.52 16.44 -14.07
N GLU A 58 -11.44 16.44 -15.04
CA GLU A 58 -12.13 15.24 -15.48
C GLU A 58 -11.17 14.24 -16.14
N LYS A 59 -10.27 14.71 -17.02
CA LYS A 59 -9.20 13.90 -17.61
C LYS A 59 -8.28 13.31 -16.55
N HIS A 60 -7.85 14.12 -15.58
CA HIS A 60 -7.01 13.66 -14.48
C HIS A 60 -7.72 12.58 -13.64
N ASN A 61 -8.99 12.79 -13.28
CA ASN A 61 -9.77 11.82 -12.50
C ASN A 61 -9.98 10.51 -13.26
N ASN A 62 -10.19 10.59 -14.58
CA ASN A 62 -10.29 9.40 -15.43
C ASN A 62 -8.98 8.62 -15.45
N LEU A 63 -7.83 9.29 -15.61
CA LEU A 63 -6.51 8.66 -15.56
C LEU A 63 -6.24 8.01 -14.19
N VAL A 64 -6.57 8.70 -13.09
CA VAL A 64 -6.43 8.15 -11.72
C VAL A 64 -7.27 6.89 -11.56
N ARG A 65 -8.49 6.87 -12.10
CA ARG A 65 -9.35 5.68 -12.07
C ARG A 65 -8.73 4.52 -12.83
N GLU A 66 -8.17 4.77 -14.01
CA GLU A 66 -7.52 3.74 -14.82
C GLU A 66 -6.26 3.18 -14.14
N ASN A 67 -5.43 4.05 -13.57
CA ASN A 67 -4.24 3.63 -12.82
C ASN A 67 -4.60 2.79 -11.59
N ARG A 68 -5.69 3.10 -10.88
CA ARG A 68 -6.18 2.29 -9.75
C ARG A 68 -6.62 0.90 -10.18
N GLU A 69 -7.28 0.81 -11.34
CA GLU A 69 -7.70 -0.46 -11.91
C GLU A 69 -6.49 -1.33 -12.28
N ILE A 70 -5.44 -0.73 -12.85
CA ILE A 70 -4.17 -1.43 -13.14
C ILE A 70 -3.50 -1.89 -11.84
N LEU A 71 -3.38 -1.00 -10.85
CA LEU A 71 -2.80 -1.33 -9.55
C LEU A 71 -3.54 -2.49 -8.86
N ARG A 72 -4.88 -2.52 -8.95
CA ARG A 72 -5.68 -3.64 -8.42
C ARG A 72 -5.24 -4.97 -9.02
N ARG A 73 -5.02 -5.04 -10.34
CA ARG A 73 -4.55 -6.26 -11.01
C ARG A 73 -3.17 -6.69 -10.51
N LEU A 74 -2.26 -5.74 -10.30
CA LEU A 74 -0.92 -6.04 -9.77
C LEU A 74 -0.99 -6.58 -8.33
N VAL A 75 -1.86 -6.01 -7.50
CA VAL A 75 -2.10 -6.50 -6.14
C VAL A 75 -2.69 -7.92 -6.17
N ASP A 76 -3.69 -8.15 -7.04
CA ASP A 76 -4.31 -9.48 -7.20
C ASP A 76 -3.29 -10.54 -7.64
N MET A 77 -2.38 -10.19 -8.56
CA MET A 77 -1.27 -11.05 -8.99
C MET A 77 -0.34 -11.41 -7.83
N ILE A 78 0.05 -10.42 -7.01
CA ILE A 78 0.94 -10.64 -5.87
C ILE A 78 0.26 -11.53 -4.83
N ILE A 79 -1.02 -11.26 -4.51
CA ILE A 79 -1.81 -12.07 -3.59
C ILE A 79 -1.94 -13.50 -4.11
N TYR A 80 -2.18 -13.68 -5.41
CA TYR A 80 -2.26 -15.01 -6.03
C TYR A 80 -0.96 -15.79 -5.84
N LEU A 81 0.19 -15.21 -6.22
CA LEU A 81 1.49 -15.89 -6.07
C LEU A 81 1.80 -16.20 -4.60
N ALA A 82 1.54 -15.26 -3.69
CA ALA A 82 1.71 -15.47 -2.25
C ALA A 82 0.85 -16.63 -1.73
N THR A 83 -0.42 -16.69 -2.15
CA THR A 83 -1.38 -17.73 -1.72
C THR A 83 -1.01 -19.11 -2.27
N GLN A 84 -0.36 -19.17 -3.43
CA GLN A 84 0.12 -20.41 -4.04
C GLN A 84 1.55 -20.79 -3.62
N GLU A 85 2.18 -20.01 -2.73
CA GLU A 85 3.57 -20.20 -2.29
C GLU A 85 4.57 -20.21 -3.46
N LEU A 86 4.26 -19.48 -4.53
CA LEU A 86 5.12 -19.38 -5.71
C LEU A 86 6.11 -18.24 -5.53
N SER A 87 7.37 -18.45 -5.93
CA SER A 87 8.37 -17.39 -5.94
C SER A 87 7.93 -16.26 -6.87
N PHE A 88 8.12 -15.00 -6.46
CA PHE A 88 7.81 -13.87 -7.34
C PHE A 88 8.82 -13.71 -8.48
N SER A 89 10.09 -13.99 -8.17
CA SER A 89 11.24 -13.92 -9.07
C SER A 89 11.87 -15.30 -9.28
N ASP A 90 12.53 -15.49 -10.43
CA ASP A 90 13.45 -16.61 -10.62
C ASP A 90 14.87 -16.19 -10.26
N PHE A 91 15.53 -16.96 -9.40
CA PHE A 91 16.88 -16.71 -8.88
C PHE A 91 18.00 -16.84 -9.94
N ASN A 92 17.70 -17.22 -11.18
CA ASN A 92 18.72 -17.54 -12.18
C ASN A 92 18.94 -16.39 -13.18
N GLU A 93 19.92 -15.53 -12.86
CA GLU A 93 20.46 -14.51 -13.77
C GLU A 93 21.05 -15.09 -15.08
N ILE A 94 21.24 -16.41 -15.16
CA ILE A 94 21.97 -17.08 -16.25
C ILE A 94 21.07 -17.36 -17.47
N ASN A 95 19.74 -17.45 -17.31
CA ASN A 95 18.81 -17.87 -18.37
C ASN A 95 17.58 -16.94 -18.53
N GLN A 96 17.79 -15.62 -18.50
CA GLN A 96 16.73 -14.60 -18.69
C GLN A 96 15.96 -14.68 -20.03
N THR A 97 16.28 -15.65 -20.91
CA THR A 97 15.69 -15.75 -22.25
C THR A 97 14.44 -16.63 -22.31
N LEU A 98 14.15 -17.46 -21.31
CA LEU A 98 13.02 -18.43 -21.37
C LEU A 98 11.98 -18.29 -20.26
N ASN A 99 12.37 -17.88 -19.04
CA ASN A 99 11.44 -17.64 -17.94
C ASN A 99 11.86 -16.36 -17.23
N SER A 100 10.96 -15.38 -17.20
CA SER A 100 11.24 -14.04 -16.71
C SER A 100 10.76 -13.80 -15.26
N GLY A 101 10.46 -14.89 -14.54
CA GLY A 101 9.92 -14.90 -13.18
C GLY A 101 8.40 -14.97 -13.16
N ASN A 102 7.83 -15.69 -12.18
CA ASN A 102 6.39 -15.99 -12.15
C ASN A 102 5.50 -14.73 -12.18
N LEU A 103 5.93 -13.64 -11.54
CA LEU A 103 5.16 -12.38 -11.55
C LEU A 103 5.07 -11.76 -12.95
N LYS A 104 6.19 -11.78 -13.69
CA LYS A 104 6.25 -11.24 -15.04
C LYS A 104 5.52 -12.14 -16.03
N GLU A 105 5.67 -13.45 -15.92
CA GLU A 105 4.91 -14.41 -16.73
C GLU A 105 3.41 -14.29 -16.48
N LEU A 106 2.98 -14.12 -15.22
CA LEU A 106 1.58 -13.90 -14.88
C LEU A 106 1.04 -12.58 -15.44
N ALA A 107 1.85 -11.51 -15.41
CA ALA A 107 1.48 -10.23 -16.02
C ALA A 107 1.31 -10.36 -17.55
N MET A 108 2.24 -11.02 -18.23
CA MET A 108 2.15 -11.31 -19.67
C MET A 108 0.99 -12.24 -20.02
N PHE A 109 0.63 -13.17 -19.14
CA PHE A 109 -0.55 -14.00 -19.30
C PHE A 109 -1.83 -13.18 -19.20
N LEU A 110 -1.95 -12.30 -18.20
CA LEU A 110 -3.12 -11.45 -18.01
C LEU A 110 -3.29 -10.42 -19.14
N SER A 111 -2.19 -9.89 -19.69
CA SER A 111 -2.25 -8.92 -20.78
C SER A 111 -2.91 -9.47 -22.05
N LYS A 112 -2.83 -10.78 -22.30
CA LYS A 112 -3.51 -11.45 -23.43
C LYS A 112 -5.03 -11.34 -23.37
N TYR A 113 -5.60 -11.21 -22.17
CA TYR A 113 -7.04 -11.17 -21.94
C TYR A 113 -7.53 -9.79 -21.53
N ASP A 114 -6.65 -8.91 -21.07
CA ASP A 114 -6.97 -7.56 -20.65
C ASP A 114 -6.27 -6.51 -21.51
N GLY A 115 -7.01 -5.99 -22.49
CA GLY A 115 -6.48 -5.00 -23.44
C GLY A 115 -6.01 -3.70 -22.76
N LYS A 116 -6.62 -3.29 -21.64
CA LYS A 116 -6.18 -2.08 -20.91
C LYS A 116 -4.87 -2.31 -20.20
N PHE A 117 -4.73 -3.49 -19.58
CA PHE A 117 -3.48 -3.89 -18.96
C PHE A 117 -2.37 -4.08 -20.00
N ASN A 118 -2.70 -4.61 -21.19
CA ASN A 118 -1.76 -4.71 -22.29
C ASN A 118 -1.29 -3.33 -22.79
N CYS A 119 -2.20 -2.38 -23.03
CA CYS A 119 -1.83 -1.02 -23.38
C CYS A 119 -0.93 -0.38 -22.32
N PHE A 120 -1.23 -0.60 -21.04
CA PHE A 120 -0.37 -0.13 -19.95
C PHE A 120 1.04 -0.72 -20.03
N LEU A 121 1.18 -2.04 -20.22
CA LEU A 121 2.49 -2.68 -20.35
C LEU A 121 3.27 -2.19 -21.59
N ASP A 122 2.58 -1.92 -22.70
CA ASP A 122 3.18 -1.44 -23.95
C ASP A 122 3.59 0.06 -23.89
N GLU A 123 2.74 0.91 -23.31
CA GLU A 123 2.98 2.36 -23.19
C GLU A 123 4.04 2.67 -22.13
N SER A 124 4.10 1.86 -21.08
CA SER A 124 5.07 2.05 -20.02
C SER A 124 6.34 1.26 -20.33
N SER A 125 7.24 1.91 -21.05
CA SER A 125 8.66 1.51 -21.11
C SER A 125 9.30 1.32 -19.72
N ILE A 126 8.65 1.84 -18.68
CA ILE A 126 8.96 1.71 -17.25
C ILE A 126 8.52 0.35 -16.67
N PHE A 127 7.45 -0.30 -17.16
CA PHE A 127 7.00 -1.63 -16.68
C PHE A 127 7.40 -2.80 -17.60
N GLY A 128 7.98 -2.54 -18.77
CA GLY A 128 8.70 -3.57 -19.54
C GLY A 128 9.80 -4.27 -18.70
N HIS A 129 10.22 -3.60 -17.63
CA HIS A 129 10.93 -4.18 -16.51
C HIS A 129 10.05 -3.97 -15.27
N PHE A 130 9.25 -4.97 -14.90
CA PHE A 130 8.68 -5.07 -13.56
C PHE A 130 9.87 -5.06 -12.59
N SER A 131 10.32 -3.87 -12.20
CA SER A 131 11.59 -3.74 -11.51
C SER A 131 11.42 -4.37 -10.15
N GLU A 132 12.49 -5.01 -9.67
CA GLU A 132 12.52 -5.59 -8.32
C GLU A 132 12.07 -4.56 -7.27
N THR A 133 12.35 -3.29 -7.50
CA THR A 133 11.88 -2.16 -6.68
C THR A 133 10.36 -2.06 -6.63
N ILE A 134 9.68 -1.99 -7.78
CA ILE A 134 8.20 -1.85 -7.81
C ILE A 134 7.54 -3.08 -7.18
N GLN A 135 8.05 -4.27 -7.47
CA GLN A 135 7.58 -5.50 -6.86
C GLN A 135 7.70 -5.44 -5.33
N ASN A 136 8.88 -5.09 -4.80
CA ASN A 136 9.12 -5.02 -3.37
C ASN A 136 8.31 -3.91 -2.70
N ASP A 137 8.08 -2.77 -3.36
CA ASP A 137 7.23 -1.69 -2.85
C ASP A 137 5.77 -2.15 -2.70
N LEU A 138 5.25 -2.88 -3.70
CA LEU A 138 3.90 -3.45 -3.64
C LEU A 138 3.78 -4.50 -2.55
N ILE A 139 4.74 -5.43 -2.47
CA ILE A 139 4.78 -6.45 -1.42
C ILE A 139 4.83 -5.81 -0.04
N THR A 140 5.68 -4.79 0.15
CA THR A 140 5.81 -4.07 1.42
C THR A 140 4.51 -3.35 1.78
N SER A 141 3.85 -2.73 0.80
CA SER A 141 2.58 -2.03 1.00
C SER A 141 1.46 -2.99 1.41
N ILE A 142 1.36 -4.14 0.73
CA ILE A 142 0.39 -5.19 1.08
C ILE A 142 0.69 -5.74 2.48
N ASN A 143 1.96 -6.03 2.77
CA ASN A 143 2.39 -6.52 4.07
C ASN A 143 2.07 -5.53 5.20
N ALA A 144 2.23 -4.23 4.98
CA ALA A 144 1.88 -3.21 5.97
C ALA A 144 0.39 -3.26 6.36
N ILE A 145 -0.50 -3.40 5.37
CA ILE A 145 -1.95 -3.50 5.60
C ILE A 145 -2.29 -4.81 6.33
N ILE A 146 -1.74 -5.94 5.88
CA ILE A 146 -1.97 -7.25 6.51
C ILE A 146 -1.50 -7.23 7.96
N THR A 147 -0.31 -6.66 8.19
CA THR A 147 0.27 -6.52 9.53
C THR A 147 -0.64 -5.67 10.40
N GLU A 148 -1.11 -4.51 9.94
CA GLU A 148 -2.04 -3.66 10.70
C GLU A 148 -3.30 -4.41 11.14
N VAL A 149 -3.91 -5.20 10.24
CA VAL A 149 -5.07 -6.02 10.55
C VAL A 149 -4.74 -7.08 11.60
N VAL A 150 -3.66 -7.84 11.42
CA VAL A 150 -3.22 -8.88 12.36
C VAL A 150 -2.90 -8.27 13.73
N GLU A 151 -2.25 -7.11 13.77
CA GLU A 151 -1.93 -6.40 15.00
C GLU A 151 -3.19 -5.94 15.74
N ALA A 152 -4.20 -5.46 15.01
CA ALA A 152 -5.48 -5.10 15.59
C ALA A 152 -6.21 -6.33 16.18
N GLU A 153 -6.17 -7.47 15.48
CA GLU A 153 -6.75 -8.73 15.95
C GLU A 153 -6.06 -9.22 17.25
N ILE A 154 -4.72 -9.21 17.30
CA ILE A 154 -3.95 -9.60 18.50
C ILE A 154 -4.27 -8.69 19.68
N LYS A 155 -4.37 -7.37 19.45
CA LYS A 155 -4.70 -6.40 20.52
C LYS A 155 -6.09 -6.62 21.10
N GLN A 156 -7.05 -7.02 20.28
CA GLN A 156 -8.43 -7.32 20.69
C GLN A 156 -8.55 -8.68 21.41
N ALA A 157 -7.65 -9.62 21.13
CA ALA A 157 -7.65 -10.92 21.77
C ALA A 157 -7.46 -10.78 23.30
N ALA A 158 -8.21 -11.56 24.06
CA ALA A 158 -8.11 -11.58 25.52
C ALA A 158 -6.75 -12.11 26.00
N CYS A 159 -6.19 -13.09 25.26
CA CYS A 159 -4.90 -13.68 25.52
C CYS A 159 -4.32 -14.29 24.24
N TYR A 160 -3.01 -14.47 24.21
CA TYR A 160 -2.30 -15.11 23.11
C TYR A 160 -1.11 -15.92 23.60
N SER A 161 -0.61 -16.80 22.74
CA SER A 161 0.69 -17.43 22.88
C SER A 161 1.55 -17.09 21.67
N TRP A 162 2.88 -17.04 21.86
CA TRP A 162 3.80 -16.95 20.74
C TRP A 162 4.59 -18.25 20.55
N GLN A 163 5.05 -18.46 19.33
CA GLN A 163 5.98 -19.51 18.95
C GLN A 163 7.14 -18.81 18.26
N VAL A 164 8.34 -19.02 18.76
CA VAL A 164 9.55 -18.41 18.22
C VAL A 164 10.52 -19.53 17.90
N ASP A 165 10.96 -19.59 16.66
CA ASP A 165 11.85 -20.63 16.16
C ASP A 165 13.03 -20.01 15.43
N GLU A 166 14.24 -20.52 15.68
CA GLU A 166 15.46 -20.06 15.01
C GLU A 166 15.56 -20.74 13.64
N THR A 167 15.83 -19.94 12.62
CA THR A 167 16.13 -20.42 11.27
C THR A 167 17.31 -19.66 10.70
N THR A 168 17.99 -20.23 9.73
CA THR A 168 18.99 -19.52 8.93
C THR A 168 18.37 -19.12 7.59
N ASN A 169 18.71 -17.92 7.11
CA ASN A 169 18.30 -17.50 5.77
C ASN A 169 19.19 -18.15 4.69
N ALA A 170 18.86 -17.93 3.41
CA ALA A 170 19.62 -18.46 2.27
C ALA A 170 21.10 -18.03 2.22
N SER A 171 21.49 -17.01 3.00
CA SER A 171 22.86 -16.51 3.14
C SER A 171 23.50 -16.91 4.49
N TYR A 172 22.93 -17.91 5.19
CA TYR A 172 23.41 -18.46 6.46
C TYR A 172 23.38 -17.49 7.65
N PHE A 173 22.65 -16.40 7.56
CA PHE A 173 22.44 -15.48 8.69
C PHE A 173 21.30 -15.98 9.58
N PRO A 174 21.46 -15.96 10.91
CA PRO A 174 20.43 -16.39 11.84
C PRO A 174 19.27 -15.38 11.89
N GLN A 175 18.05 -15.91 11.93
CA GLN A 175 16.80 -15.18 11.99
C GLN A 175 15.82 -15.89 12.93
N LEU A 176 14.98 -15.13 13.61
CA LEU A 176 13.87 -15.67 14.38
C LEU A 176 12.58 -15.60 13.56
N SER A 177 11.93 -16.73 13.40
CA SER A 177 10.56 -16.80 12.91
C SER A 177 9.61 -16.64 14.11
N VAL A 178 8.60 -15.78 13.99
CA VAL A 178 7.65 -15.53 15.08
C VAL A 178 6.22 -15.74 14.60
N ILE A 179 5.48 -16.56 15.34
CA ILE A 179 4.06 -16.84 15.10
C ILE A 179 3.27 -16.49 16.36
N PHE A 180 2.15 -15.81 16.21
CA PHE A 180 1.17 -15.59 17.27
C PHE A 180 -0.01 -16.55 17.09
N ARG A 181 -0.43 -17.16 18.19
CA ARG A 181 -1.62 -17.99 18.28
C ARG A 181 -2.59 -17.39 19.29
N TYR A 182 -3.79 -17.08 18.86
CA TYR A 182 -4.81 -16.40 19.68
C TYR A 182 -6.22 -16.79 19.27
N THR A 183 -7.21 -16.28 19.98
CA THR A 183 -8.62 -16.51 19.65
C THR A 183 -9.22 -15.29 18.95
N PHE A 184 -9.87 -15.51 17.82
CA PHE A 184 -10.58 -14.48 17.08
C PHE A 184 -11.94 -15.01 16.66
N GLN A 185 -13.01 -14.31 17.04
CA GLN A 185 -14.40 -14.70 16.75
C GLN A 185 -14.73 -16.15 17.14
N GLY A 186 -14.20 -16.63 18.26
CA GLY A 186 -14.43 -17.99 18.77
C GLY A 186 -13.56 -19.08 18.13
N ASN A 187 -12.72 -18.75 17.15
CA ASN A 187 -11.80 -19.69 16.51
C ASN A 187 -10.37 -19.44 16.97
N ILE A 188 -9.57 -20.50 17.04
CA ILE A 188 -8.12 -20.39 17.22
C ILE A 188 -7.51 -20.03 15.88
N VAL A 189 -6.72 -18.96 15.85
CA VAL A 189 -6.01 -18.51 14.65
C VAL A 189 -4.51 -18.44 14.94
N GLU A 190 -3.72 -18.78 13.93
CA GLU A 190 -2.28 -18.65 13.92
C GLU A 190 -1.89 -17.63 12.85
N ARG A 191 -1.00 -16.70 13.20
CA ARG A 191 -0.53 -15.64 12.33
C ARG A 191 0.98 -15.55 12.39
N PHE A 192 1.61 -15.76 11.23
CA PHE A 192 3.03 -15.51 11.06
C PHE A 192 3.28 -14.00 11.05
N MET A 193 4.15 -13.54 11.93
CA MET A 193 4.48 -12.12 12.10
C MET A 193 5.68 -11.70 11.25
N GLY A 194 6.54 -12.65 10.88
CA GLY A 194 7.71 -12.40 10.05
C GLY A 194 8.98 -13.04 10.60
N PHE A 195 10.05 -12.81 9.85
CA PHE A 195 11.42 -13.13 10.24
C PHE A 195 12.09 -11.89 10.82
N PHE A 196 12.79 -12.07 11.94
CA PHE A 196 13.53 -11.01 12.63
C PHE A 196 15.00 -11.35 12.61
N ASN A 197 15.80 -10.47 12.01
CA ASN A 197 17.24 -10.67 11.92
C ASN A 197 17.87 -10.56 13.31
N VAL A 198 18.70 -11.55 13.67
CA VAL A 198 19.43 -11.59 14.94
C VAL A 198 20.95 -11.60 14.77
N SER A 199 21.42 -11.38 13.53
CA SER A 199 22.84 -11.39 13.17
C SER A 199 23.68 -10.33 13.90
N GLU A 200 23.06 -9.22 14.35
CA GLU A 200 23.75 -8.15 15.08
C GLU A 200 23.74 -8.35 16.60
N GLY A 201 23.05 -9.38 17.12
CA GLY A 201 22.79 -9.57 18.55
C GLY A 201 22.91 -11.03 18.98
N HIS A 202 24.13 -11.52 19.13
CA HIS A 202 24.40 -12.88 19.62
C HIS A 202 24.29 -13.03 21.15
N ARG A 203 23.81 -12.02 21.89
CA ARG A 203 23.67 -12.08 23.35
C ARG A 203 22.21 -12.26 23.78
N HIS A 204 22.02 -13.03 24.86
CA HIS A 204 20.73 -13.38 25.46
C HIS A 204 19.83 -12.17 25.78
N GLU A 205 20.43 -11.05 26.17
CA GLU A 205 19.71 -9.80 26.42
C GLU A 205 19.17 -9.20 25.12
N ASP A 206 19.91 -9.31 24.03
CA ASP A 206 19.54 -8.69 22.76
C ASP A 206 18.28 -9.35 22.18
N LEU A 207 18.14 -10.68 22.29
CA LEU A 207 16.95 -11.41 21.79
C LEU A 207 15.69 -11.14 22.61
N PHE A 208 15.80 -11.24 23.94
CA PHE A 208 14.68 -10.94 24.83
C PHE A 208 14.25 -9.48 24.66
N ASN A 209 15.20 -8.55 24.67
CA ASN A 209 14.93 -7.12 24.48
C ASN A 209 14.36 -6.85 23.08
N LEU A 210 14.86 -7.50 22.02
CA LEU A 210 14.33 -7.38 20.67
C LEU A 210 12.85 -7.79 20.61
N LEU A 211 12.52 -8.99 21.08
CA LEU A 211 11.15 -9.51 21.04
C LEU A 211 10.21 -8.70 21.94
N THR A 212 10.63 -8.42 23.18
CA THR A 212 9.81 -7.65 24.11
C THR A 212 9.60 -6.22 23.63
N THR A 213 10.62 -5.53 23.14
CA THR A 213 10.46 -4.18 22.56
C THR A 213 9.56 -4.21 21.33
N LYS A 214 9.73 -5.21 20.45
CA LYS A 214 8.93 -5.31 19.22
C LYS A 214 7.45 -5.57 19.51
N PHE A 215 7.17 -6.35 20.55
CA PHE A 215 5.83 -6.84 20.88
C PHE A 215 5.24 -6.25 22.16
N GLU A 216 5.88 -5.24 22.76
CA GLU A 216 5.40 -4.54 23.96
C GLU A 216 3.97 -4.00 23.76
N LYS A 217 3.70 -3.53 22.54
CA LYS A 217 2.39 -3.04 22.09
C LYS A 217 1.23 -4.04 22.17
N PHE A 218 1.50 -5.30 22.52
CA PHE A 218 0.50 -6.35 22.69
C PHE A 218 0.22 -6.70 24.16
N ASP A 219 0.72 -5.92 25.13
CA ASP A 219 0.48 -6.14 26.56
C ASP A 219 1.01 -7.51 27.06
N ILE A 220 2.27 -7.84 26.71
CA ILE A 220 2.91 -9.13 27.00
C ILE A 220 2.68 -9.59 28.44
N SER A 221 2.86 -8.70 29.42
CA SER A 221 2.75 -9.02 30.84
C SER A 221 1.37 -9.54 31.27
N SER A 222 0.30 -9.12 30.58
CA SER A 222 -1.08 -9.48 30.95
C SER A 222 -1.70 -10.51 30.01
N LYS A 223 -1.37 -10.47 28.72
CA LYS A 223 -2.05 -11.28 27.68
C LYS A 223 -1.28 -12.52 27.24
N LEU A 224 0.04 -12.58 27.44
CA LEU A 224 0.83 -13.74 27.04
C LEU A 224 0.58 -14.92 27.99
N ILE A 225 -0.01 -16.01 27.48
CA ILE A 225 -0.33 -17.22 28.24
C ILE A 225 0.48 -18.45 27.84
N GLY A 226 1.22 -18.38 26.72
CA GLY A 226 2.02 -19.49 26.25
C GLY A 226 3.26 -19.02 25.49
N GLN A 227 4.37 -19.73 25.69
CA GLN A 227 5.65 -19.47 25.05
C GLN A 227 6.26 -20.78 24.54
N THR A 228 6.69 -20.80 23.28
CA THR A 228 7.26 -21.98 22.62
C THR A 228 8.56 -21.63 21.92
N TYR A 229 9.61 -22.43 22.16
CA TYR A 229 10.95 -22.30 21.58
C TYR A 229 11.49 -23.66 21.14
N ASP A 230 12.39 -23.70 20.15
CA ASP A 230 13.13 -24.92 19.75
C ASP A 230 14.28 -25.20 20.72
N GLY A 231 14.67 -26.43 20.97
CA GLY A 231 15.77 -26.72 21.91
C GLY A 231 17.15 -26.77 21.26
N ALA A 232 17.26 -26.40 19.98
CA ALA A 232 18.08 -27.14 19.02
C ALA A 232 19.48 -26.61 18.74
N SER A 233 19.82 -25.39 19.11
CA SER A 233 21.10 -24.79 18.74
C SER A 233 21.79 -24.18 19.96
N ILE A 234 22.91 -23.47 19.73
CA ILE A 234 23.78 -22.74 20.69
C ILE A 234 22.97 -21.92 21.74
N LEU A 235 21.71 -21.67 21.42
CA LEU A 235 20.64 -21.13 22.24
C LEU A 235 20.08 -22.02 23.37
N SER A 236 20.48 -23.27 23.63
CA SER A 236 19.88 -24.06 24.73
C SER A 236 20.05 -23.39 26.11
N GLU A 237 21.19 -22.74 26.36
CA GLU A 237 21.40 -21.85 27.51
C GLU A 237 20.72 -20.47 27.36
N GLN A 238 20.51 -20.01 26.12
CA GLN A 238 19.88 -18.73 25.80
C GLN A 238 18.36 -18.75 25.97
N LEU A 239 17.73 -19.87 25.65
CA LEU A 239 16.30 -20.12 25.75
C LEU A 239 15.86 -20.45 27.16
N ASN A 240 16.70 -21.15 27.94
CA ASN A 240 16.48 -21.32 29.38
C ASN A 240 16.38 -19.94 30.06
N ASN A 241 17.25 -19.00 29.69
CA ASN A 241 17.18 -17.62 30.19
C ASN A 241 15.99 -16.84 29.61
N MET A 242 15.64 -17.02 28.34
CA MET A 242 14.48 -16.35 27.75
C MET A 242 13.17 -16.82 28.37
N GLN A 243 12.99 -18.13 28.57
CA GLN A 243 11.85 -18.71 29.27
C GLN A 243 11.68 -18.08 30.65
N VAL A 244 12.77 -18.01 31.42
CA VAL A 244 12.76 -17.44 32.79
C VAL A 244 12.40 -15.97 32.75
N LYS A 245 13.06 -15.16 31.91
CA LYS A 245 12.76 -13.71 31.78
C LYS A 245 11.33 -13.44 31.32
N VAL A 246 10.81 -14.22 30.38
CA VAL A 246 9.41 -14.12 29.94
C VAL A 246 8.46 -14.52 31.07
N LYS A 247 8.83 -15.50 31.90
CA LYS A 247 8.05 -15.91 33.06
C LYS A 247 8.06 -14.84 34.17
N GLU A 248 9.12 -14.05 34.30
CA GLU A 248 9.17 -12.92 35.23
C GLU A 248 8.20 -11.80 34.83
N ILE A 249 8.09 -11.47 33.54
CA ILE A 249 7.18 -10.43 33.03
C ILE A 249 5.74 -10.91 32.88
N ALA A 250 5.53 -12.17 32.53
CA ALA A 250 4.24 -12.81 32.29
C ALA A 250 4.18 -14.15 33.07
N PRO A 251 3.92 -14.11 34.39
CA PRO A 251 3.89 -15.30 35.24
C PRO A 251 2.93 -16.41 34.78
N GLN A 252 1.88 -16.04 34.06
CA GLN A 252 0.90 -16.95 33.47
C GLN A 252 1.40 -17.66 32.19
N ALA A 253 2.47 -17.17 31.55
CA ALA A 253 2.96 -17.74 30.30
C ALA A 253 3.56 -19.14 30.49
N LEU A 254 2.88 -20.18 30.00
CA LEU A 254 3.35 -21.56 30.07
C LEU A 254 4.40 -21.82 28.99
N PHE A 255 5.53 -22.39 29.39
CA PHE A 255 6.54 -22.84 28.44
C PHE A 255 6.22 -24.22 27.90
N ILE A 256 6.23 -24.32 26.57
CA ILE A 256 6.02 -25.56 25.82
C ILE A 256 7.25 -25.75 24.93
N HIS A 257 7.88 -26.91 25.04
CA HIS A 257 9.03 -27.23 24.19
C HIS A 257 8.56 -27.60 22.78
N CYS A 258 9.29 -27.22 21.73
CA CYS A 258 8.97 -27.61 20.36
C CYS A 258 8.95 -29.15 20.21
N TYR A 259 7.78 -29.71 19.89
CA TYR A 259 7.60 -31.15 19.71
C TYR A 259 8.30 -31.67 18.45
N ALA A 260 8.31 -30.90 17.36
CA ALA A 260 9.00 -31.29 16.13
C ALA A 260 10.50 -31.48 16.37
N HIS A 261 11.10 -30.55 17.12
CA HIS A 261 12.50 -30.68 17.51
C HIS A 261 12.73 -31.90 18.42
N ARG A 262 11.88 -32.10 19.44
CA ARG A 262 11.99 -33.29 20.32
C ARG A 262 11.88 -34.60 19.54
N LEU A 263 10.97 -34.67 18.57
CA LEU A 263 10.82 -35.84 17.71
C LEU A 263 12.07 -36.04 16.85
N ASN A 264 12.61 -34.98 16.26
CA ASN A 264 13.84 -35.05 15.48
C ASN A 264 15.02 -35.57 16.30
N LEU A 265 15.19 -35.10 17.55
CA LEU A 265 16.23 -35.62 18.45
C LEU A 265 16.09 -37.12 18.72
N ILE A 266 14.86 -37.59 18.99
CA ILE A 266 14.59 -39.02 19.22
C ILE A 266 14.90 -39.84 17.96
N LEU A 267 14.51 -39.35 16.78
CA LEU A 267 14.78 -40.03 15.52
C LEU A 267 16.28 -40.08 15.18
N GLN A 268 17.01 -38.99 15.45
CA GLN A 268 18.46 -38.94 15.27
C GLN A 268 19.17 -39.95 16.18
N ASP A 269 18.81 -40.00 17.46
CA ASP A 269 19.37 -40.95 18.43
C ASP A 269 19.07 -42.40 18.01
N ALA A 270 17.83 -42.69 17.61
CA ALA A 270 17.42 -44.01 17.15
C ALA A 270 18.09 -44.44 15.82
N ALA A 271 18.39 -43.51 14.91
CA ALA A 271 19.07 -43.79 13.65
C ALA A 271 20.59 -43.88 13.78
N SER A 272 21.16 -43.37 14.88
CA SER A 272 22.59 -43.48 15.20
C SER A 272 22.98 -44.74 15.97
N GLN A 273 22.00 -45.62 16.28
CA GLN A 273 22.20 -46.97 16.82
C GLN A 273 22.27 -48.03 15.72
#